data_AF-A0A1G7UYN7-F1
#
_entry.id   AF-A0A1G7UYN7-F1
#
_cell.length_a   1.000
_cell.length_b   1.000
_cell.length_c   1.000
_cell.angle_alpha   90.00
_cell.angle_beta   90.00
_cell.angle_gamma   90.00
#
_symmetry.space_group_name_H-M   'P 1'
#
loop_
_entity.id
_entity.type
_entity.pdbx_description
1 polymer ?
#
loop_
_entity_poly.entity_id
_entity_poly.type
_entity_poly.pdbx_seq_one_letter_code
_entity_poly.pdbx_strand_id
1 'polypeptide(L)'
;MSVAAANATPTWFGHPRGLTVLFLTNMWEQFSYYGMRALLVYFMTRQLLLGQAQASLVYGAYTACAYFTPIIGGMMVDRFLGKRRAIIIGASVMAAGHFMMAFEPLFYLALATIALGNGLFLPTLPSQVGDLYQRDDPRRGRAYNVYYVGINIGGFLAPLACGTLGELYGWHYGFGLAGIGMLAGLLIYLFGGKHLPPDRPLAQVPQHAAPAGAFTRRTILTLIGIGVAVTVFRSAYEQVGNTVALWSDQGVDRQAGGWLIPVTWFQSLNPLFVMLMTPPLLAWWRRRADAHGDQPPAQRMALGALMLSGAYLMLAGLVWLGDGQPTPWPWLVLFFAAFTIGELFILPTGLGLFARLAPAGRTTTTVGAWFLIIFSGSLSAGAVGSLWSRLGHSEFFVLLAALAALAALLLQLLNSKISPSGESNVEK
;
A
#
# COMPACT_ATOMS: atom_id res chain seq x y z
N MET A 1 22.06 48.68 6.33
CA MET A 1 20.81 48.55 7.12
C MET A 1 20.27 47.14 6.94
N SER A 2 20.05 46.48 8.06
CA SER A 2 19.65 45.08 8.24
C SER A 2 18.41 44.70 7.42
N VAL A 3 18.55 43.76 6.50
CA VAL A 3 17.40 43.03 5.94
C VAL A 3 16.99 42.03 7.01
N ALA A 4 15.78 42.24 7.51
CA ALA A 4 15.17 41.53 8.62
C ALA A 4 15.41 40.02 8.58
N ALA A 5 15.85 39.48 9.72
CA ALA A 5 15.87 38.06 10.01
C ALA A 5 14.48 37.48 9.75
N ALA A 6 14.31 36.80 8.62
CA ALA A 6 13.15 35.99 8.35
C ALA A 6 13.09 34.92 9.44
N ASN A 7 12.10 35.02 10.34
CA ASN A 7 11.87 34.12 11.46
C ASN A 7 12.19 32.68 11.07
N ALA A 8 13.29 32.14 11.59
CA ALA A 8 13.63 30.73 11.43
C ALA A 8 12.56 29.91 12.16
N THR A 9 11.49 29.56 11.44
CA THR A 9 10.46 28.64 11.94
C THR A 9 11.18 27.41 12.50
N PRO A 10 10.94 27.00 13.75
CA PRO A 10 11.76 25.97 14.38
C PRO A 10 11.61 24.67 13.57
N THR A 11 12.71 24.14 13.07
CA THR A 11 12.70 23.01 12.14
C THR A 11 12.71 21.68 12.88
N TRP A 12 12.11 20.66 12.29
CA TRP A 12 12.25 19.27 12.74
C TRP A 12 13.18 18.57 11.76
N PHE A 13 14.40 18.23 12.21
CA PHE A 13 15.48 17.70 11.35
C PHE A 13 15.73 18.54 10.07
N GLY A 14 15.63 19.87 10.15
CA GLY A 14 15.84 20.76 9.00
C GLY A 14 14.63 20.90 8.06
N HIS A 15 13.49 20.30 8.40
CA HIS A 15 12.23 20.41 7.65
C HIS A 15 11.21 21.35 8.35
N PRO A 16 10.25 21.94 7.59
CA PRO A 16 9.17 22.73 8.16
C PRO A 16 8.32 21.93 9.14
N ARG A 17 7.82 22.56 10.22
CA ARG A 17 6.95 21.91 11.23
C ARG A 17 5.70 21.26 10.65
N GLY A 18 5.19 21.82 9.54
CA GLY A 18 4.08 21.22 8.81
C GLY A 18 4.37 19.79 8.37
N LEU A 19 5.63 19.43 8.07
CA LEU A 19 6.00 18.07 7.72
C LEU A 19 5.74 17.12 8.89
N THR A 20 6.09 17.50 10.12
CA THR A 20 5.82 16.69 11.32
C THR A 20 4.33 16.46 11.52
N VAL A 21 3.51 17.49 11.30
CA VAL A 21 2.04 17.38 11.37
C VAL A 21 1.54 16.37 10.34
N LEU A 22 1.93 16.50 9.07
CA LEU A 22 1.50 15.61 7.99
C LEU A 22 2.02 14.18 8.20
N PHE A 23 3.27 14.03 8.64
CA PHE A 23 3.89 12.75 8.96
C PHE A 23 3.12 12.02 10.06
N LEU A 24 2.86 12.68 11.19
CA LEU A 24 2.16 12.06 12.31
C LEU A 24 0.69 11.77 11.98
N THR A 25 0.03 12.69 11.28
CA THR A 25 -1.35 12.49 10.79
C THR A 25 -1.43 11.24 9.93
N ASN A 26 -0.50 11.08 8.99
CA ASN A 26 -0.40 9.92 8.11
C ASN A 26 -0.05 8.64 8.89
N MET A 27 0.93 8.70 9.78
CA MET A 27 1.34 7.53 10.60
C MET A 27 0.17 6.95 11.39
N TRP A 28 -0.65 7.80 12.01
CA TRP A 28 -1.81 7.38 12.78
C TRP A 28 -2.99 6.89 11.93
N GLU A 29 -3.19 7.46 10.74
CA GLU A 29 -4.15 6.92 9.79
C GLU A 29 -3.73 5.52 9.32
N GLN A 30 -2.46 5.34 8.97
CA GLN A 30 -1.92 4.04 8.57
C GLN A 30 -1.97 3.03 9.72
N PHE A 31 -1.70 3.47 10.95
CA PHE A 31 -1.92 2.64 12.13
C PHE A 31 -3.37 2.13 12.20
N SER A 32 -4.34 3.00 11.92
CA SER A 32 -5.76 2.65 11.97
C SER A 32 -6.12 1.66 10.86
N TYR A 33 -5.70 1.95 9.62
CA TYR A 33 -5.96 1.13 8.46
C TYR A 33 -5.35 -0.27 8.58
N TYR A 34 -4.05 -0.37 8.91
CA TYR A 34 -3.38 -1.66 9.06
C TYR A 34 -3.85 -2.42 10.30
N GLY A 35 -4.23 -1.73 11.37
CA GLY A 35 -4.78 -2.34 12.58
C GLY A 35 -6.14 -2.99 12.33
N MET A 36 -7.04 -2.26 11.67
CA MET A 36 -8.33 -2.80 11.23
C MET A 36 -8.13 -3.96 10.25
N ARG A 37 -7.28 -3.78 9.23
CA ARG A 37 -6.99 -4.79 8.20
C ARG A 37 -6.43 -6.08 8.80
N ALA A 38 -5.58 -5.99 9.83
CA ALA A 38 -5.00 -7.14 10.49
C ALA A 38 -6.04 -8.02 11.21
N LEU A 39 -7.12 -7.40 11.70
CA LEU A 39 -8.23 -8.07 12.38
C LEU A 39 -9.33 -8.54 11.43
N LEU A 40 -9.47 -7.87 10.27
CA LEU A 40 -10.64 -7.94 9.40
C LEU A 40 -11.04 -9.37 9.01
N VAL A 41 -10.09 -10.17 8.49
CA VAL A 41 -10.38 -11.54 8.04
C VAL A 41 -10.73 -12.47 9.21
N TYR A 42 -10.11 -12.29 10.37
CA TYR A 42 -10.40 -13.07 11.56
C TYR A 42 -11.77 -12.69 12.13
N PHE A 43 -12.10 -11.40 12.19
CA PHE A 43 -13.41 -10.95 12.64
C PHE A 43 -14.53 -11.51 11.76
N MET A 44 -14.37 -11.46 10.43
CA MET A 44 -15.35 -12.03 9.50
C MET A 44 -15.56 -13.52 9.71
N THR A 45 -14.49 -14.29 9.86
CA THR A 45 -14.56 -15.76 9.90
C THR A 45 -14.84 -16.32 11.31
N ARG A 46 -14.40 -15.63 12.37
CA ARG A 46 -14.53 -16.10 13.76
C ARG A 46 -15.68 -15.47 14.53
N GLN A 47 -15.96 -14.19 14.32
CA GLN A 47 -17.01 -13.48 15.06
C GLN A 47 -18.31 -13.44 14.27
N LEU A 48 -18.25 -12.97 13.02
CA LEU A 48 -19.43 -12.88 12.15
C LEU A 48 -19.82 -14.23 11.52
N LEU A 49 -18.98 -15.26 11.68
CA LEU A 49 -19.17 -16.61 11.15
C LEU A 49 -19.45 -16.63 9.63
N LEU A 50 -18.90 -15.66 8.89
CA LEU A 50 -18.97 -15.65 7.44
C LEU A 50 -18.15 -16.80 6.89
N GLY A 51 -18.69 -17.46 5.85
CA GLY A 51 -17.95 -18.48 5.12
C GLY A 51 -16.64 -17.90 4.57
N GLN A 52 -15.56 -18.68 4.62
CA GLN A 52 -14.22 -18.20 4.24
C GLN A 52 -14.19 -17.62 2.81
N ALA A 53 -14.93 -18.21 1.88
CA ALA A 53 -15.06 -17.70 0.52
C ALA A 53 -15.71 -16.31 0.47
N GLN A 54 -16.77 -16.10 1.24
CA GLN A 54 -17.44 -14.80 1.37
C GLN A 54 -16.52 -13.77 2.04
N ALA A 55 -15.81 -14.15 3.11
CA ALA A 55 -14.85 -13.29 3.79
C ALA A 55 -13.74 -12.81 2.83
N SER A 56 -13.21 -13.70 1.98
CA SER A 56 -12.22 -13.34 0.95
C SER A 56 -12.77 -12.34 -0.07
N LEU A 57 -14.00 -12.55 -0.55
CA LEU A 57 -14.65 -11.63 -1.48
C LEU A 57 -14.88 -10.25 -0.86
N VAL A 58 -15.33 -10.19 0.39
CA VAL A 58 -15.52 -8.93 1.14
C VAL A 58 -14.18 -8.22 1.35
N TYR A 59 -13.13 -8.95 1.75
CA TYR A 59 -11.79 -8.40 1.93
C TYR A 59 -11.25 -7.78 0.62
N GLY A 60 -11.39 -8.51 -0.49
CA GLY A 60 -10.98 -8.06 -1.82
C GLY A 60 -11.78 -6.85 -2.30
N ALA A 61 -13.10 -6.86 -2.11
CA ALA A 61 -13.99 -5.75 -2.48
C ALA A 61 -13.71 -4.50 -1.65
N TYR A 62 -13.52 -4.63 -0.34
CA TYR A 62 -13.15 -3.50 0.52
C TYR A 62 -11.82 -2.88 0.08
N THR A 63 -10.79 -3.70 -0.11
CA THR A 63 -9.48 -3.23 -0.55
C THR A 63 -9.58 -2.57 -1.92
N ALA A 64 -10.35 -3.15 -2.85
CA ALA A 64 -10.58 -2.56 -4.16
C ALA A 64 -11.22 -1.16 -4.04
N CYS A 65 -12.33 -1.06 -3.31
CA CYS A 65 -13.03 0.20 -3.08
C CYS A 65 -12.13 1.25 -2.42
N ALA A 66 -11.30 0.87 -1.44
CA ALA A 66 -10.37 1.77 -0.76
C ALA A 66 -9.34 2.42 -1.71
N TYR A 67 -9.02 1.80 -2.84
CA TYR A 67 -8.15 2.36 -3.87
C TYR A 67 -8.90 2.95 -5.08
N PHE A 68 -10.19 2.67 -5.22
CA PHE A 68 -11.03 3.29 -6.25
C PHE A 68 -11.60 4.64 -5.81
N THR A 69 -12.10 4.74 -4.57
CA THR A 69 -12.66 5.99 -4.04
C THR A 69 -11.67 7.18 -4.05
N PRO A 70 -10.33 7.03 -3.90
CA PRO A 70 -9.38 8.13 -4.05
C PRO A 70 -9.40 8.81 -5.42
N ILE A 71 -9.71 8.06 -6.49
CA ILE A 71 -9.83 8.65 -7.84
C ILE A 71 -10.97 9.66 -7.85
N ILE A 72 -12.12 9.29 -7.27
CA ILE A 72 -13.30 10.15 -7.18
C ILE A 72 -13.05 11.29 -6.19
N GLY A 73 -12.50 10.98 -5.01
CA GLY A 73 -12.24 11.97 -3.97
C GLY A 73 -11.26 13.05 -4.42
N GLY A 74 -10.19 12.69 -5.14
CA GLY A 74 -9.27 13.66 -5.73
C GLY A 74 -9.97 14.65 -6.67
N MET A 75 -10.86 14.16 -7.54
CA MET A 75 -11.67 15.04 -8.41
C MET A 75 -12.58 15.97 -7.61
N MET A 76 -13.13 15.51 -6.49
CA MET A 76 -13.96 16.34 -5.61
C MET A 76 -13.15 17.40 -4.86
N VAL A 77 -11.93 17.08 -4.43
CA VAL A 77 -11.02 18.00 -3.77
C VAL A 77 -10.67 19.16 -4.68
N ASP A 78 -10.30 18.84 -5.93
CA ASP A 78 -9.84 19.82 -6.92
C ASP A 78 -10.97 20.76 -7.38
N ARG A 79 -12.23 20.31 -7.36
CA ARG A 79 -13.38 21.06 -7.88
C ARG A 79 -14.21 21.77 -6.81
N PHE A 80 -14.38 21.17 -5.64
CA PHE A 80 -15.44 21.59 -4.71
C PHE A 80 -14.97 21.79 -3.26
N LEU A 81 -14.03 20.99 -2.75
CA LEU A 81 -13.75 20.95 -1.31
C LEU A 81 -12.51 21.74 -0.88
N GLY A 82 -11.43 21.68 -1.67
CA GLY A 82 -10.10 22.11 -1.20
C GLY A 82 -9.48 21.10 -0.24
N LYS A 83 -8.15 21.16 -0.10
CA LYS A 83 -7.36 20.09 0.54
C LYS A 83 -7.66 19.95 2.03
N ARG A 84 -7.71 21.06 2.76
CA ARG A 84 -7.93 21.03 4.22
C ARG A 84 -9.29 20.46 4.58
N ARG A 85 -10.35 20.88 3.87
CA ARG A 85 -11.72 20.37 4.12
C ARG A 85 -11.82 18.89 3.78
N ALA A 86 -11.24 18.46 2.65
CA ALA A 86 -11.25 17.07 2.26
C ALA A 86 -10.54 16.16 3.27
N ILE A 87 -9.39 16.58 3.82
CA ILE A 87 -8.69 15.82 4.87
C ILE A 87 -9.55 15.74 6.14
N ILE A 88 -10.13 16.86 6.60
CA ILE A 88 -10.95 16.87 7.83
C ILE A 88 -12.18 15.97 7.67
N ILE A 89 -12.91 16.11 6.55
CA ILE A 89 -14.10 15.29 6.27
C ILE A 89 -13.70 13.82 6.14
N GLY A 90 -12.69 13.52 5.32
CA GLY A 90 -12.21 12.16 5.10
C GLY A 90 -11.79 11.48 6.39
N ALA A 91 -10.96 12.14 7.20
CA ALA A 91 -10.50 11.64 8.50
C ALA A 91 -11.64 11.45 9.50
N SER A 92 -12.61 12.38 9.56
CA SER A 92 -13.77 12.26 10.46
C SER A 92 -14.67 11.08 10.06
N VAL A 93 -14.92 10.91 8.76
CA VAL A 93 -15.68 9.80 8.21
C VAL A 93 -14.95 8.47 8.47
N MET A 94 -13.63 8.41 8.24
CA MET A 94 -12.83 7.22 8.58
C MET A 94 -12.89 6.90 10.07
N ALA A 95 -12.75 7.90 10.96
CA ALA A 95 -12.81 7.68 12.40
C ALA A 95 -14.16 7.08 12.82
N ALA A 96 -15.27 7.64 12.32
CA ALA A 96 -16.60 7.08 12.53
C ALA A 96 -16.68 5.62 12.06
N GLY A 97 -16.23 5.33 10.84
CA GLY A 97 -16.21 3.98 10.29
C GLY A 97 -15.40 2.99 11.15
N HIS A 98 -14.23 3.38 11.66
CA HIS A 98 -13.44 2.51 12.54
C HIS A 98 -14.13 2.24 13.88
N PHE A 99 -14.81 3.23 14.48
CA PHE A 99 -15.62 2.98 15.68
C PHE A 99 -16.85 2.12 15.39
N MET A 100 -17.46 2.25 14.21
CA MET A 100 -18.57 1.39 13.78
C MET A 100 -18.15 -0.08 13.64
N MET A 101 -16.89 -0.36 13.29
CA MET A 101 -16.36 -1.74 13.27
C MET A 101 -16.42 -2.42 14.65
N ALA A 102 -16.51 -1.66 15.75
CA ALA A 102 -16.74 -2.22 17.07
C ALA A 102 -18.17 -2.75 17.27
N PHE A 103 -19.06 -2.65 16.28
CA PHE A 103 -20.43 -3.17 16.38
C PHE A 103 -20.76 -4.04 15.16
N GLU A 104 -21.06 -5.32 15.39
CA GLU A 104 -21.33 -6.30 14.32
C GLU A 104 -22.41 -5.85 13.31
N PRO A 105 -23.58 -5.28 13.72
CA PRO A 105 -24.62 -4.88 12.77
C PRO A 105 -24.18 -3.78 11.80
N LEU A 106 -23.14 -3.02 12.17
CA LEU A 106 -22.64 -1.90 11.38
C LEU A 106 -21.49 -2.30 10.46
N PHE A 107 -21.06 -3.57 10.45
CA PHE A 107 -19.85 -4.01 9.76
C PHE A 107 -19.72 -3.55 8.29
N TYR A 108 -20.71 -3.83 7.44
CA TYR A 108 -20.64 -3.43 6.02
C TYR A 108 -20.70 -1.92 5.84
N LEU A 109 -21.51 -1.23 6.66
CA LEU A 109 -21.60 0.22 6.65
C LEU A 109 -20.27 0.85 7.10
N ALA A 110 -19.61 0.25 8.07
CA ALA A 110 -18.29 0.65 8.57
C ALA A 110 -17.24 0.56 7.45
N LEU A 111 -17.16 -0.57 6.74
CA LEU A 111 -16.25 -0.74 5.60
C LEU A 111 -16.50 0.30 4.49
N ALA A 112 -17.76 0.53 4.13
CA ALA A 112 -18.13 1.53 3.13
C ALA A 112 -17.73 2.95 3.60
N THR A 113 -17.99 3.27 4.86
CA THR A 113 -17.65 4.56 5.47
C THR A 113 -16.13 4.78 5.47
N ILE A 114 -15.34 3.78 5.88
CA ILE A 114 -13.88 3.86 5.84
C ILE A 114 -13.38 4.07 4.40
N ALA A 115 -13.88 3.30 3.44
CA ALA A 115 -13.48 3.44 2.04
C ALA A 115 -13.82 4.83 1.47
N LEU A 116 -14.99 5.39 1.79
CA LEU A 116 -15.38 6.73 1.35
C LEU A 116 -14.51 7.81 1.97
N GLY A 117 -14.25 7.73 3.28
CA GLY A 117 -13.39 8.68 3.97
C GLY A 117 -11.94 8.63 3.46
N ASN A 118 -11.42 7.42 3.22
CA ASN A 118 -10.11 7.20 2.62
C ASN A 118 -10.00 7.86 1.23
N GLY A 119 -11.08 7.85 0.46
CA GLY A 119 -11.14 8.48 -0.86
C GLY A 119 -10.84 9.99 -0.82
N LEU A 120 -11.28 10.69 0.21
CA LEU A 120 -10.99 12.13 0.39
C LEU A 120 -9.62 12.38 1.03
N PHE A 121 -9.19 11.48 1.92
CA PHE A 121 -7.99 11.65 2.72
C PHE A 121 -6.70 11.28 1.94
N LEU A 122 -6.66 10.08 1.37
CA LEU A 122 -5.45 9.47 0.79
C LEU A 122 -4.80 10.29 -0.34
N PRO A 123 -5.52 10.80 -1.36
CA PRO A 123 -4.88 11.56 -2.44
C PRO A 123 -4.44 12.96 -1.97
N THR A 124 -5.04 13.46 -0.90
CA THR A 124 -4.94 14.86 -0.50
C THR A 124 -3.76 15.13 0.43
N LEU A 125 -3.52 14.27 1.41
CA LEU A 125 -2.49 14.47 2.43
C LEU A 125 -1.06 14.53 1.86
N PRO A 126 -0.61 13.61 0.96
CA PRO A 126 0.72 13.68 0.35
C PRO A 126 0.89 14.92 -0.54
N SER A 127 -0.20 15.46 -1.08
CA SER A 127 -0.15 16.66 -1.91
C SER A 127 0.18 17.91 -1.10
N GLN A 128 -0.20 17.96 0.19
CA GLN A 128 0.15 19.07 1.09
C GLN A 128 1.62 19.05 1.49
N VAL A 129 2.28 17.88 1.49
CA VAL A 129 3.74 17.79 1.70
C VAL A 129 4.46 18.60 0.63
N GLY A 130 4.01 18.52 -0.63
CA GLY A 130 4.57 19.29 -1.73
C GLY A 130 4.40 20.80 -1.59
N ASP A 131 3.32 21.26 -0.95
CA ASP A 131 3.04 22.69 -0.74
C ASP A 131 3.87 23.33 0.37
N LEU A 132 4.55 22.52 1.21
CA LEU A 132 5.47 23.00 2.25
C LEU A 132 6.81 23.51 1.70
N TYR A 133 7.12 23.20 0.45
CA TYR A 133 8.42 23.48 -0.17
C TYR A 133 8.25 24.32 -1.43
N GLN A 134 9.25 25.15 -1.72
CA GLN A 134 9.36 25.78 -3.03
C GLN A 134 9.66 24.70 -4.10
N ARG A 135 9.34 24.98 -5.36
CA ARG A 135 9.45 23.99 -6.46
C ARG A 135 10.86 23.39 -6.58
N ASP A 136 11.88 24.22 -6.38
CA ASP A 136 13.29 23.87 -6.56
C ASP A 136 14.02 23.52 -5.24
N ASP A 137 13.29 23.37 -4.12
CA ASP A 137 13.90 23.03 -2.84
C ASP A 137 14.40 21.57 -2.83
N PRO A 138 15.72 21.32 -2.66
CA PRO A 138 16.28 19.97 -2.68
C PRO A 138 15.79 19.08 -1.53
N ARG A 139 15.23 19.66 -0.45
CA ARG A 139 14.67 18.92 0.69
C ARG A 139 13.33 18.26 0.35
N ARG A 140 12.64 18.69 -0.71
CA ARG A 140 11.32 18.18 -1.09
C ARG A 140 11.33 16.67 -1.34
N GLY A 141 12.35 16.15 -2.01
CA GLY A 141 12.51 14.70 -2.22
C GLY A 141 12.70 13.93 -0.91
N ARG A 142 13.56 14.44 -0.01
CA ARG A 142 13.79 13.84 1.31
C ARG A 142 12.53 13.87 2.19
N ALA A 143 11.70 14.90 2.06
CA ALA A 143 10.44 15.01 2.80
C ALA A 143 9.45 13.88 2.45
N TYR A 144 9.37 13.48 1.18
CA TYR A 144 8.55 12.32 0.79
C TYR A 144 9.11 11.01 1.37
N ASN A 145 10.43 10.83 1.42
CA ASN A 145 11.02 9.65 2.07
C ASN A 145 10.66 9.57 3.55
N VAL A 146 10.77 10.69 4.27
CA VAL A 146 10.33 10.80 5.68
C VAL A 146 8.84 10.47 5.80
N TYR A 147 8.00 11.03 4.92
CA TYR A 147 6.57 10.74 4.90
C TYR A 147 6.27 9.23 4.75
N TYR A 148 6.99 8.54 3.85
CA TYR A 148 6.85 7.09 3.64
C TYR A 148 7.30 6.26 4.84
N VAL A 149 8.30 6.70 5.60
CA VAL A 149 8.69 6.03 6.85
C VAL A 149 7.51 6.00 7.83
N GLY A 150 6.71 7.08 7.89
CA GLY A 150 5.52 7.14 8.74
C GLY A 150 4.48 6.07 8.41
N ILE A 151 4.30 5.73 7.13
CA ILE A 151 3.39 4.65 6.69
C ILE A 151 3.81 3.32 7.29
N ASN A 152 5.10 3.00 7.18
CA ASN A 152 5.62 1.72 7.65
C ASN A 152 5.66 1.65 9.19
N ILE A 153 5.91 2.76 9.89
CA ILE A 153 5.82 2.79 11.36
C ILE A 153 4.38 2.49 11.80
N GLY A 154 3.38 3.14 11.18
CA GLY A 154 1.97 2.87 11.47
C GLY A 154 1.61 1.41 11.20
N GLY A 155 1.98 0.90 10.02
CA GLY A 155 1.73 -0.49 9.63
C GLY A 155 2.46 -1.53 10.49
N PHE A 156 3.64 -1.20 11.03
CA PHE A 156 4.38 -2.06 11.95
C PHE A 156 3.73 -2.11 13.34
N LEU A 157 3.37 -0.95 13.91
CA LEU A 157 2.83 -0.86 15.26
C LEU A 157 1.40 -1.36 15.37
N ALA A 158 0.61 -1.25 14.29
CA ALA A 158 -0.82 -1.51 14.35
C ALA A 158 -1.21 -2.97 14.58
N PRO A 159 -0.66 -3.98 13.88
CA PRO A 159 -0.96 -5.37 14.20
C PRO A 159 -0.44 -5.77 15.59
N LEU A 160 0.66 -5.16 16.08
CA LEU A 160 1.15 -5.39 17.44
C LEU A 160 0.17 -4.84 18.49
N ALA A 161 -0.40 -3.66 18.27
CA ALA A 161 -1.29 -3.04 19.26
C ALA A 161 -2.75 -3.50 19.09
N CYS A 162 -3.38 -3.19 17.95
CA CYS A 162 -4.77 -3.55 17.66
C CYS A 162 -4.97 -5.06 17.62
N GLY A 163 -3.99 -5.81 17.07
CA GLY A 163 -4.00 -7.26 17.05
C GLY A 163 -3.97 -7.88 18.43
N THR A 164 -3.05 -7.45 19.30
CA THR A 164 -2.99 -7.91 20.70
C THR A 164 -4.28 -7.61 21.46
N LEU A 165 -4.85 -6.41 21.32
CA LEU A 165 -6.13 -6.09 21.96
C LEU A 165 -7.27 -6.94 21.41
N GLY A 166 -7.31 -7.14 20.08
CA GLY A 166 -8.31 -7.95 19.40
C GLY A 166 -8.28 -9.42 19.82
N GLU A 167 -7.09 -10.02 19.87
CA GLU A 167 -6.90 -11.43 20.23
C GLU A 167 -7.09 -11.71 21.73
N LEU A 168 -6.63 -10.81 22.61
CA LEU A 168 -6.65 -11.06 24.07
C LEU A 168 -7.93 -10.57 24.76
N TYR A 169 -8.47 -9.42 24.34
CA TYR A 169 -9.61 -8.77 25.01
C TYR A 169 -10.88 -8.74 24.16
N GLY A 170 -10.76 -9.01 22.86
CA GLY A 170 -11.88 -9.09 21.91
C GLY A 170 -11.78 -8.08 20.77
N TRP A 171 -12.33 -8.47 19.62
CA TRP A 171 -12.23 -7.73 18.35
C TRP A 171 -12.68 -6.28 18.43
N HIS A 172 -13.70 -5.99 19.24
CA HIS A 172 -14.22 -4.63 19.44
C HIS A 172 -13.18 -3.68 20.03
N TYR A 173 -12.32 -4.15 20.93
CA TYR A 173 -11.22 -3.34 21.49
C TYR A 173 -10.12 -3.09 20.46
N GLY A 174 -9.83 -4.09 19.62
CA GLY A 174 -8.89 -3.94 18.51
C GLY A 174 -9.36 -2.90 17.48
N PHE A 175 -10.62 -2.96 17.05
CA PHE A 175 -11.21 -1.94 16.16
C PHE A 175 -11.37 -0.57 16.83
N GLY A 176 -11.75 -0.55 18.12
CA GLY A 176 -11.83 0.68 18.90
C GLY A 176 -10.47 1.38 18.99
N LEU A 177 -9.38 0.65 19.18
CA LEU A 177 -8.03 1.20 19.17
C LEU A 177 -7.64 1.76 17.80
N ALA A 178 -8.02 1.08 16.71
CA ALA A 178 -7.87 1.64 15.36
C ALA A 178 -8.67 2.95 15.20
N GLY A 179 -9.89 3.04 15.73
CA GLY A 179 -10.67 4.28 15.75
C GLY A 179 -10.01 5.41 16.54
N ILE A 180 -9.44 5.10 17.71
CA ILE A 180 -8.65 6.04 18.51
C ILE A 180 -7.43 6.53 17.73
N GLY A 181 -6.74 5.65 17.00
CA GLY A 181 -5.63 6.03 16.12
C GLY A 181 -6.05 7.07 15.08
N MET A 182 -7.17 6.84 14.40
CA MET A 182 -7.65 7.74 13.35
C MET A 182 -8.07 9.09 13.94
N LEU A 183 -8.71 9.07 15.11
CA LEU A 183 -9.06 10.27 15.86
C LEU A 183 -7.81 11.05 16.30
N ALA A 184 -6.76 10.37 16.75
CA ALA A 184 -5.49 11.00 17.09
C ALA A 184 -4.87 11.69 15.87
N GLY A 185 -4.86 11.03 14.71
CA GLY A 185 -4.43 11.62 13.44
C GLY A 185 -5.23 12.88 13.07
N LEU A 186 -6.56 12.83 13.19
CA LEU A 186 -7.43 13.99 12.96
C LEU A 186 -7.13 15.15 13.92
N LEU A 187 -6.98 14.87 15.23
CA LEU A 187 -6.68 15.90 16.22
C LEU A 187 -5.31 16.54 15.97
N ILE A 188 -4.30 15.74 15.61
CA ILE A 188 -2.98 16.24 15.23
C ILE A 188 -3.09 17.18 14.02
N TYR A 189 -3.88 16.82 13.01
CA TYR A 189 -4.11 17.66 11.84
C TYR A 189 -4.82 18.98 12.21
N LEU A 190 -5.87 18.92 13.02
CA LEU A 190 -6.65 20.08 13.44
C LEU A 190 -5.82 21.07 14.27
N PHE A 191 -5.11 20.59 15.30
CA PHE A 191 -4.26 21.43 16.15
C PHE A 191 -2.95 21.84 15.46
N GLY A 192 -2.45 21.00 14.55
CA GLY A 192 -1.28 21.26 13.73
C GLY A 192 -1.53 22.21 12.56
N GLY A 193 -2.79 22.51 12.24
CA GLY A 193 -3.19 23.28 11.06
C GLY A 193 -2.55 24.67 10.93
N LYS A 194 -2.14 25.29 12.05
CA LYS A 194 -1.40 26.57 12.04
C LYS A 194 0.00 26.48 11.39
N HIS A 195 0.56 25.28 11.27
CA HIS A 195 1.86 25.03 10.63
C HIS A 195 1.72 24.58 9.17
N LEU A 196 0.49 24.48 8.65
CA LEU A 196 0.21 24.09 7.28
C LEU A 196 -0.06 25.33 6.43
N PRO A 197 0.36 25.33 5.16
CA PRO A 197 0.06 26.43 4.25
C PRO A 197 -1.46 26.57 4.09
N PRO A 198 -1.98 27.80 3.93
CA PRO A 198 -3.40 27.99 3.63
C PRO A 198 -3.74 27.29 2.31
N ASP A 199 -4.97 26.77 2.22
CA ASP A 199 -5.47 26.19 0.98
C ASP A 199 -5.35 27.25 -0.13
N ARG A 200 -4.66 26.90 -1.21
CA ARG A 200 -4.68 27.73 -2.41
C ARG A 200 -6.12 27.80 -2.92
N PRO A 201 -6.54 28.93 -3.51
CA PRO A 201 -7.83 29.01 -4.19
C PRO A 201 -7.97 27.81 -5.13
N LEU A 202 -9.15 27.18 -5.18
CA LEU A 202 -9.44 26.09 -6.11
C LEU A 202 -8.97 26.53 -7.50
N ALA A 203 -7.98 25.82 -8.04
CA ALA A 203 -7.30 26.26 -9.24
C ALA A 203 -8.32 26.38 -10.37
N GLN A 204 -8.45 27.58 -10.94
CA GLN A 204 -9.05 27.70 -12.26
C GLN A 204 -8.16 26.88 -13.20
N VAL A 205 -8.77 25.93 -13.93
CA VAL A 205 -8.08 25.17 -14.97
C VAL A 205 -7.30 26.18 -15.81
N PRO A 206 -5.96 26.06 -15.95
CA PRO A 206 -5.19 27.04 -16.69
C PRO A 206 -5.80 27.17 -18.09
N GLN A 207 -6.32 28.36 -18.43
CA GLN A 207 -6.96 28.63 -19.73
C GLN A 207 -5.99 28.42 -20.92
N HIS A 208 -4.70 28.28 -20.64
CA HIS A 208 -3.63 28.07 -21.63
C HIS A 208 -2.71 26.91 -21.22
N ALA A 209 -3.29 25.75 -20.88
CA ALA A 209 -2.49 24.54 -20.77
C ALA A 209 -1.99 24.13 -22.17
N ALA A 210 -0.69 23.89 -22.31
CA ALA A 210 -0.14 23.31 -23.53
C ALA A 210 -0.93 22.03 -23.89
N PRO A 211 -1.19 21.77 -25.19
CA PRO A 211 -1.99 20.63 -25.61
C PRO A 211 -1.38 19.34 -25.05
N ALA A 212 -2.20 18.59 -24.31
CA ALA A 212 -1.76 17.36 -23.67
C ALA A 212 -1.33 16.34 -24.74
N GLY A 213 -0.18 15.72 -24.54
CA GLY A 213 0.36 14.71 -25.47
C GLY A 213 -0.61 13.54 -25.64
N ALA A 214 -0.72 13.04 -26.86
CA ALA A 214 -1.54 11.86 -27.15
C ALA A 214 -0.87 10.58 -26.63
N PHE A 215 -1.68 9.61 -26.23
CA PHE A 215 -1.17 8.26 -25.98
C PHE A 215 -0.96 7.53 -27.31
N THR A 216 0.26 7.08 -27.58
CA THR A 216 0.52 6.19 -28.71
C THR A 216 -0.09 4.81 -28.44
N ARG A 217 -0.59 4.13 -29.49
CA ARG A 217 -1.11 2.75 -29.39
C ARG A 217 -0.13 1.80 -28.67
N ARG A 218 1.17 1.92 -28.95
CA ARG A 218 2.23 1.15 -28.28
C ARG A 218 2.25 1.41 -26.77
N THR A 219 2.21 2.68 -26.34
CA THR A 219 2.20 3.05 -24.92
C THR A 219 0.97 2.50 -24.21
N ILE A 220 -0.21 2.60 -24.81
CA ILE A 220 -1.45 2.04 -24.25
C ILE A 220 -1.33 0.53 -24.08
N LEU A 221 -0.91 -0.19 -25.13
CA LEU A 221 -0.75 -1.64 -25.07
C LEU A 221 0.29 -2.06 -24.03
N THR A 222 1.38 -1.31 -23.88
CA THR A 222 2.40 -1.54 -22.85
C THR A 222 1.82 -1.33 -21.45
N LEU A 223 1.10 -0.22 -21.20
CA LEU A 223 0.47 0.05 -19.91
C LEU A 223 -0.59 -1.00 -19.55
N ILE A 224 -1.42 -1.41 -20.51
CA ILE A 224 -2.40 -2.49 -20.32
C ILE A 224 -1.68 -3.80 -20.01
N GLY A 225 -0.65 -4.17 -20.78
CA GLY A 225 0.11 -5.40 -20.54
C GLY A 225 0.72 -5.45 -19.14
N ILE A 226 1.35 -4.35 -18.71
CA ILE A 226 1.90 -4.23 -17.34
C ILE A 226 0.76 -4.29 -16.32
N GLY A 227 -0.36 -3.62 -16.58
CA GLY A 227 -1.52 -3.61 -15.69
C GLY A 227 -2.13 -5.00 -15.50
N VAL A 228 -2.20 -5.81 -16.55
CA VAL A 228 -2.64 -7.21 -16.47
C VAL A 228 -1.65 -8.02 -15.62
N ALA A 229 -0.35 -7.91 -15.89
CA ALA A 229 0.66 -8.65 -15.13
C ALA A 229 0.66 -8.29 -13.64
N VAL A 230 0.54 -7.00 -13.33
CA VAL A 230 0.43 -6.52 -11.94
C VAL A 230 -0.89 -6.94 -11.29
N THR A 231 -2.00 -6.98 -12.04
CA THR A 231 -3.28 -7.51 -11.54
C THR A 231 -3.12 -8.98 -11.11
N VAL A 232 -2.52 -9.82 -11.95
CA VAL A 232 -2.26 -11.24 -11.66
C VAL A 232 -1.31 -11.40 -10.46
N PHE A 233 -0.23 -10.62 -10.41
CA PHE A 233 0.69 -10.61 -9.28
C PHE A 233 -0.03 -10.26 -7.97
N ARG A 234 -0.86 -9.21 -8.01
CA ARG A 234 -1.64 -8.74 -6.85
C ARG A 234 -2.60 -9.80 -6.33
N SER A 235 -3.15 -10.65 -7.20
CA SER A 235 -4.00 -11.77 -6.79
C SER A 235 -3.30 -12.73 -5.81
N ALA A 236 -1.99 -12.90 -5.95
CA ALA A 236 -1.17 -13.67 -5.01
C ALA A 236 -0.69 -12.80 -3.84
N TYR A 237 -0.13 -11.62 -4.11
CA TYR A 237 0.44 -10.71 -3.10
C TYR A 237 -0.56 -10.34 -1.99
N GLU A 238 -1.81 -10.03 -2.34
CA GLU A 238 -2.82 -9.59 -1.36
C GLU A 238 -3.31 -10.70 -0.42
N GLN A 239 -2.94 -11.97 -0.67
CA GLN A 239 -3.31 -13.08 0.20
C GLN A 239 -2.66 -13.01 1.58
N VAL A 240 -1.60 -12.21 1.74
CA VAL A 240 -0.86 -12.09 3.01
C VAL A 240 -1.74 -11.65 4.19
N GLY A 241 -2.72 -10.78 3.93
CA GLY A 241 -3.70 -10.33 4.93
C GLY A 241 -5.06 -11.03 4.83
N ASN A 242 -5.18 -12.03 3.97
CA ASN A 242 -6.39 -12.82 3.76
C ASN A 242 -6.15 -14.30 4.10
N THR A 243 -5.88 -15.16 3.10
CA THR A 243 -5.75 -16.60 3.33
C THR A 243 -4.47 -16.99 4.05
N VAL A 244 -3.35 -16.30 3.82
CA VAL A 244 -2.09 -16.57 4.54
C VAL A 244 -2.26 -16.20 6.01
N ALA A 245 -3.00 -15.14 6.33
CA ALA A 245 -3.33 -14.78 7.72
C ALA A 245 -4.12 -15.93 8.38
N LEU A 246 -5.20 -16.40 7.75
CA LEU A 246 -5.98 -17.54 8.24
C LEU A 246 -5.12 -18.82 8.41
N TRP A 247 -4.24 -19.11 7.45
CA TRP A 247 -3.31 -20.23 7.54
C TRP A 247 -2.30 -20.07 8.69
N SER A 248 -1.78 -18.86 8.91
CA SER A 248 -0.79 -18.59 9.96
C SER A 248 -1.34 -18.84 11.36
N ASP A 249 -2.66 -18.80 11.53
CA ASP A 249 -3.28 -19.06 12.82
C ASP A 249 -3.39 -20.57 13.13
N GLN A 250 -3.62 -21.41 12.11
CA GLN A 250 -3.90 -22.84 12.25
C GLN A 250 -2.75 -23.75 11.83
N GLY A 251 -1.99 -23.35 10.81
CA GLY A 251 -0.95 -24.15 10.15
C GLY A 251 0.48 -23.83 10.61
N VAL A 252 0.64 -22.95 11.60
CA VAL A 252 1.95 -22.53 12.11
C VAL A 252 2.04 -22.79 13.61
N ASP A 253 3.14 -23.42 14.04
CA ASP A 253 3.48 -23.50 15.45
C ASP A 253 4.01 -22.14 15.93
N ARG A 254 3.16 -21.46 16.69
CA ARG A 254 3.41 -20.12 17.23
C ARG A 254 4.00 -20.14 18.64
N GLN A 255 4.40 -21.31 19.15
CA GLN A 255 5.10 -21.40 20.43
C GLN A 255 6.53 -20.90 20.28
N ALA A 256 6.88 -19.89 21.09
CA ALA A 256 8.23 -19.36 21.19
C ALA A 256 8.66 -19.42 22.66
N GLY A 257 9.32 -20.51 23.04
CA GLY A 257 9.61 -20.81 24.44
C GLY A 257 8.30 -21.02 25.21
N GLY A 258 8.10 -20.28 26.30
CA GLY A 258 6.90 -20.39 27.15
C GLY A 258 5.69 -19.53 26.74
N TRP A 259 5.75 -18.86 25.58
CA TRP A 259 4.73 -17.88 25.16
C TRP A 259 4.18 -18.20 23.78
N LEU A 260 2.89 -17.93 23.57
CA LEU A 260 2.22 -18.05 22.28
C LEU A 260 2.26 -16.71 21.55
N ILE A 261 2.84 -16.68 20.35
CA ILE A 261 2.87 -15.47 19.52
C ILE A 261 1.46 -15.19 18.97
N PRO A 262 0.89 -13.99 19.19
CA PRO A 262 -0.36 -13.57 18.55
C PRO A 262 -0.23 -13.61 17.02
N VAL A 263 -1.20 -14.18 16.33
CA VAL A 263 -1.08 -14.41 14.88
C VAL A 263 -1.02 -13.09 14.11
N THR A 264 -1.67 -12.05 14.61
CA THR A 264 -1.66 -10.72 14.02
C THR A 264 -0.27 -10.09 13.95
N TRP A 265 0.65 -10.45 14.84
CA TRP A 265 2.02 -9.89 14.87
C TRP A 265 2.82 -10.23 13.62
N PHE A 266 2.54 -11.36 12.96
CA PHE A 266 3.21 -11.70 11.70
C PHE A 266 2.93 -10.67 10.60
N GLN A 267 1.80 -9.97 10.64
CA GLN A 267 1.50 -8.91 9.66
C GLN A 267 2.40 -7.67 9.82
N SER A 268 3.00 -7.47 11.00
CA SER A 268 3.99 -6.42 11.23
C SER A 268 5.33 -6.69 10.55
N LEU A 269 5.60 -7.94 10.14
CA LEU A 269 6.88 -8.32 9.51
C LEU A 269 7.07 -7.64 8.16
N ASN A 270 6.02 -7.51 7.35
CA ASN A 270 6.12 -6.86 6.04
C ASN A 270 6.58 -5.38 6.15
N PRO A 271 5.89 -4.47 6.87
CA PRO A 271 6.34 -3.09 7.01
C PRO A 271 7.69 -2.98 7.73
N LEU A 272 8.00 -3.87 8.69
CA LEU A 272 9.32 -3.96 9.31
C LEU A 272 10.40 -4.24 8.27
N PHE A 273 10.21 -5.27 7.45
CA PHE A 273 11.17 -5.63 6.41
C PHE A 273 11.25 -4.58 5.30
N VAL A 274 10.16 -3.89 4.95
CA VAL A 274 10.22 -2.73 4.04
C VAL A 274 11.18 -1.69 4.60
N MET A 275 11.06 -1.32 5.89
CA MET A 275 11.95 -0.33 6.51
C MET A 275 13.41 -0.80 6.58
N LEU A 276 13.64 -2.05 6.96
CA LEU A 276 14.99 -2.59 7.14
C LEU A 276 15.71 -2.88 5.81
N MET A 277 14.98 -3.36 4.80
CA MET A 277 15.54 -3.83 3.53
C MET A 277 15.63 -2.74 2.47
N THR A 278 14.80 -1.70 2.53
CA THR A 278 14.82 -0.63 1.50
C THR A 278 16.17 0.10 1.42
N PRO A 279 16.79 0.59 2.51
CA PRO A 279 18.09 1.27 2.42
C PRO A 279 19.22 0.42 1.82
N PRO A 280 19.48 -0.83 2.26
CA PRO A 280 20.53 -1.65 1.66
C PRO A 280 20.20 -2.04 0.21
N LEU A 281 18.93 -2.28 -0.11
CA LEU A 281 18.51 -2.60 -1.48
C LEU A 281 18.75 -1.42 -2.44
N LEU A 282 18.40 -0.19 -2.05
CA LEU A 282 18.68 1.00 -2.84
C LEU A 282 20.18 1.25 -3.01
N ALA A 283 20.98 1.00 -1.97
CA ALA A 283 22.44 1.09 -2.05
C ALA A 283 23.02 0.06 -3.03
N TRP A 284 22.50 -1.17 -3.00
CA TRP A 284 22.88 -2.22 -3.95
C TRP A 284 22.49 -1.89 -5.39
N TRP A 285 21.27 -1.40 -5.63
CA TRP A 285 20.84 -0.97 -6.96
C TRP A 285 21.71 0.16 -7.53
N ARG A 286 22.07 1.15 -6.71
CA ARG A 286 22.96 2.23 -7.14
C ARG A 286 24.31 1.69 -7.58
N ARG A 287 24.96 0.88 -6.73
CA ARG A 287 26.27 0.26 -7.06
C ARG A 287 26.20 -0.60 -8.33
N ARG A 288 25.11 -1.34 -8.52
CA ARG A 288 24.91 -2.16 -9.72
C ARG A 288 24.70 -1.30 -10.96
N ALA A 289 23.92 -0.23 -10.87
CA ALA A 289 23.68 0.70 -11.98
C ALA A 289 24.98 1.39 -12.41
N ASP A 290 25.84 1.77 -11.45
CA ASP A 290 27.15 2.36 -11.72
C ASP A 290 28.11 1.38 -12.43
N ALA A 291 27.99 0.07 -12.14
CA ALA A 291 28.88 -0.97 -12.70
C ALA A 291 28.39 -1.59 -14.02
N HIS A 292 27.07 -1.77 -14.19
CA HIS A 292 26.49 -2.58 -15.27
C HIS A 292 25.30 -1.91 -15.99
N GLY A 293 25.00 -0.65 -15.68
CA GLY A 293 23.82 0.05 -16.18
C GLY A 293 22.54 -0.33 -15.43
N ASP A 294 21.50 0.49 -15.60
CA ASP A 294 20.22 0.29 -14.93
C ASP A 294 19.46 -0.90 -15.55
N GLN A 295 18.89 -1.75 -14.69
CA GLN A 295 18.13 -2.91 -15.16
C GLN A 295 16.78 -2.44 -15.77
N PRO A 296 16.34 -3.01 -16.90
CA PRO A 296 15.03 -2.72 -17.46
C PRO A 296 13.91 -2.88 -16.41
N PRO A 297 12.99 -1.90 -16.27
CA PRO A 297 11.96 -1.93 -15.23
C PRO A 297 11.13 -3.21 -15.22
N ALA A 298 10.75 -3.72 -16.40
CA ALA A 298 9.97 -4.96 -16.51
C ALA A 298 10.74 -6.20 -16.03
N GLN A 299 12.04 -6.28 -16.27
CA GLN A 299 12.87 -7.38 -15.74
C GLN A 299 13.00 -7.30 -14.22
N ARG A 300 13.18 -6.11 -13.66
CA ARG A 300 13.20 -5.90 -12.21
C ARG A 300 11.89 -6.36 -11.58
N MET A 301 10.76 -5.94 -12.15
CA MET A 301 9.43 -6.37 -11.71
C MET A 301 9.25 -7.89 -11.82
N ALA A 302 9.70 -8.50 -12.92
CA ALA A 302 9.62 -9.95 -13.10
C ALA A 302 10.43 -10.73 -12.06
N LEU A 303 11.63 -10.24 -11.71
CA LEU A 303 12.43 -10.84 -10.64
C LEU A 303 11.70 -10.78 -9.29
N GLY A 304 11.03 -9.66 -8.98
CA GLY A 304 10.19 -9.53 -7.79
C GLY A 304 9.04 -10.54 -7.77
N ALA A 305 8.37 -10.73 -8.90
CA ALA A 305 7.30 -11.72 -9.04
C ALA A 305 7.81 -13.18 -8.91
N LEU A 306 9.01 -13.49 -9.41
CA LEU A 306 9.65 -14.80 -9.20
C LEU A 306 10.05 -15.03 -7.75
N MET A 307 10.52 -14.00 -7.03
CA MET A 307 10.83 -14.10 -5.61
C MET A 307 9.56 -14.40 -4.79
N LEU A 308 8.44 -13.76 -5.11
CA LEU A 308 7.15 -14.08 -4.49
C LEU A 308 6.69 -15.51 -4.82
N SER A 309 6.86 -15.94 -6.07
CA SER A 309 6.58 -17.32 -6.48
C SER A 309 7.40 -18.33 -5.67
N GLY A 310 8.71 -18.10 -5.51
CA GLY A 310 9.58 -18.92 -4.67
C GLY A 310 9.17 -18.94 -3.20
N ALA A 311 8.74 -17.80 -2.65
CA ALA A 311 8.24 -17.72 -1.27
C ALA A 311 6.98 -18.59 -1.07
N TYR A 312 6.05 -18.60 -2.03
CA TYR A 312 4.87 -19.46 -1.98
C TYR A 312 5.18 -20.94 -2.23
N LEU A 313 6.12 -21.27 -3.12
CA LEU A 313 6.60 -22.65 -3.29
C LEU A 313 7.24 -23.18 -2.01
N MET A 314 7.97 -22.33 -1.28
CA MET A 314 8.52 -22.69 0.03
C MET A 314 7.40 -23.05 1.00
N LEU A 315 6.35 -22.23 1.12
CA LEU A 315 5.19 -22.56 1.98
C LEU A 315 4.48 -23.84 1.52
N ALA A 316 4.27 -24.01 0.22
CA ALA A 316 3.66 -25.22 -0.34
C ALA A 316 4.44 -26.48 0.03
N GLY A 317 5.77 -26.42 -0.10
CA GLY A 317 6.68 -27.51 0.26
C GLY A 317 6.69 -27.80 1.76
N LEU A 318 6.69 -26.77 2.60
CA LEU A 318 6.63 -26.93 4.07
C LEU A 318 5.33 -27.60 4.51
N VAL A 319 4.19 -27.18 3.94
CA VAL A 319 2.89 -27.78 4.22
C VAL A 319 2.83 -29.24 3.73
N TRP A 320 3.40 -29.52 2.56
CA TRP A 320 3.41 -30.88 2.00
C TRP A 320 4.31 -31.83 2.79
N LEU A 321 5.54 -31.39 3.11
CA LEU A 321 6.50 -32.17 3.88
C LEU A 321 6.11 -32.34 5.36
N GLY A 322 5.37 -31.38 5.91
CA GLY A 322 4.93 -31.40 7.31
C GLY A 322 3.89 -32.48 7.62
N ASP A 323 3.23 -33.05 6.61
CA ASP A 323 2.22 -34.12 6.74
C ASP A 323 1.19 -33.85 7.86
N GLY A 324 0.65 -32.62 7.87
CA GLY A 324 -0.32 -32.16 8.86
C GLY A 324 0.28 -31.57 10.15
N GLN A 325 1.59 -31.65 10.36
CA GLN A 325 2.26 -30.95 11.46
C GLN A 325 2.31 -29.43 11.20
N PRO A 326 2.06 -28.60 12.22
CA PRO A 326 2.20 -27.15 12.09
C PRO A 326 3.64 -26.75 11.71
N THR A 327 3.77 -25.80 10.79
CA THR A 327 5.06 -25.28 10.36
C THR A 327 5.67 -24.39 11.46
N PRO A 328 6.93 -24.56 11.86
CA PRO A 328 7.56 -23.67 12.85
C PRO A 328 7.54 -22.20 12.41
N TRP A 329 7.22 -21.29 13.33
CA TRP A 329 7.12 -19.85 13.04
C TRP A 329 8.33 -19.18 12.36
N PRO A 330 9.61 -19.63 12.51
CA PRO A 330 10.72 -18.98 11.81
C PRO A 330 10.59 -19.06 10.28
N TRP A 331 9.93 -20.09 9.75
CA TRP A 331 9.66 -20.20 8.31
C TRP A 331 8.69 -19.14 7.82
N LEU A 332 7.73 -18.73 8.66
CA LEU A 332 6.83 -17.63 8.33
C LEU A 332 7.61 -16.30 8.28
N VAL A 333 8.59 -16.10 9.16
CA VAL A 333 9.49 -14.93 9.11
C VAL A 333 10.30 -14.92 7.81
N LEU A 334 10.87 -16.07 7.42
CA LEU A 334 11.59 -16.21 6.15
C LEU A 334 10.68 -15.96 4.94
N PHE A 335 9.44 -16.44 4.99
CA PHE A 335 8.43 -16.16 3.97
C PHE A 335 8.19 -14.65 3.84
N PHE A 336 7.93 -13.95 4.96
CA PHE A 336 7.71 -12.49 4.94
C PHE A 336 8.94 -11.72 4.45
N ALA A 337 10.15 -12.18 4.76
CA ALA A 337 11.39 -11.61 4.24
C ALA A 337 11.46 -11.73 2.70
N ALA A 338 11.29 -12.93 2.16
CA ALA A 338 11.30 -13.17 0.71
C ALA A 338 10.14 -12.46 -0.02
N PHE A 339 8.94 -12.50 0.56
CA PHE A 339 7.75 -11.78 0.10
C PHE A 339 8.01 -10.28 -0.03
N THR A 340 8.61 -9.67 0.99
CA THR A 340 8.86 -8.23 1.04
C THR A 340 9.94 -7.81 0.06
N ILE A 341 10.99 -8.63 -0.14
CA ILE A 341 11.96 -8.37 -1.22
C ILE A 341 11.25 -8.40 -2.58
N GLY A 342 10.39 -9.38 -2.83
CA GLY A 342 9.60 -9.46 -4.05
C GLY A 342 8.74 -8.20 -4.29
N GLU A 343 8.07 -7.72 -3.24
CA GLU A 343 7.28 -6.49 -3.24
C GLU A 343 8.10 -5.26 -3.65
N LEU A 344 9.28 -5.07 -3.04
CA LEU A 344 10.14 -3.92 -3.28
C LEU A 344 10.64 -3.83 -4.73
N PHE A 345 10.75 -4.96 -5.43
CA PHE A 345 11.16 -5.00 -6.82
C PHE A 345 10.03 -4.63 -7.80
N ILE A 346 8.77 -4.90 -7.43
CA ILE A 346 7.63 -4.76 -8.34
C ILE A 346 6.79 -3.49 -8.11
N LEU A 347 6.33 -3.23 -6.88
CA LEU A 347 5.32 -2.17 -6.65
C LEU A 347 5.88 -0.76 -6.88
N PRO A 348 7.05 -0.38 -6.32
CA PRO A 348 7.62 0.96 -6.58
C PRO A 348 8.03 1.14 -8.05
N THR A 349 8.56 0.09 -8.66
CA THR A 349 8.98 0.08 -10.07
C THR A 349 7.79 0.25 -11.00
N GLY A 350 6.68 -0.44 -10.74
CA GLY A 350 5.46 -0.36 -11.55
C GLY A 350 4.83 1.03 -11.53
N LEU A 351 4.66 1.63 -10.36
CA LEU A 351 4.18 3.02 -10.25
C LEU A 351 5.11 4.00 -10.97
N GLY A 352 6.43 3.84 -10.80
CA GLY A 352 7.43 4.66 -11.49
C GLY A 352 7.36 4.53 -13.01
N LEU A 353 7.10 3.33 -13.53
CA LEU A 353 6.96 3.07 -14.97
C LEU A 353 5.70 3.73 -15.56
N PHE A 354 4.58 3.70 -14.85
CA PHE A 354 3.36 4.42 -15.24
C PHE A 354 3.61 5.92 -15.30
N ALA A 355 4.31 6.49 -14.31
CA ALA A 355 4.67 7.90 -14.32
C ALA A 355 5.60 8.26 -15.49
N ARG A 356 6.60 7.41 -15.80
CA ARG A 356 7.56 7.62 -16.89
C ARG A 356 6.94 7.50 -18.29
N LEU A 357 5.98 6.60 -18.48
CA LEU A 357 5.30 6.39 -19.76
C LEU A 357 4.15 7.38 -20.01
N ALA A 358 3.85 8.25 -19.04
CA ALA A 358 2.79 9.23 -19.18
C ALA A 358 3.15 10.31 -20.21
N PRO A 359 2.29 10.60 -21.20
CA PRO A 359 2.45 11.74 -22.08
C PRO A 359 2.49 13.06 -21.31
N ALA A 360 3.13 14.07 -21.89
CA ALA A 360 3.17 15.42 -21.33
C ALA A 360 1.75 15.92 -21.01
N GLY A 361 1.53 16.38 -19.78
CA GLY A 361 0.23 16.85 -19.30
C GLY A 361 -0.77 15.75 -18.90
N ARG A 362 -0.41 14.46 -18.95
CA ARG A 362 -1.29 13.33 -18.59
C ARG A 362 -0.79 12.45 -17.44
N THR A 363 0.25 12.87 -16.72
CA THR A 363 0.81 12.14 -15.57
C THR A 363 -0.24 11.78 -14.53
N THR A 364 -1.14 12.69 -14.17
CA THR A 364 -2.23 12.44 -13.20
C THR A 364 -3.17 11.33 -13.67
N THR A 365 -3.56 11.34 -14.95
CA THR A 365 -4.44 10.30 -15.53
C THR A 365 -3.76 8.94 -15.55
N THR A 366 -2.47 8.89 -15.94
CA THR A 366 -1.71 7.64 -15.99
C THR A 366 -1.48 7.06 -14.58
N VAL A 367 -1.14 7.90 -13.60
CA VAL A 367 -1.05 7.49 -12.20
C VAL A 367 -2.43 7.08 -11.65
N GLY A 368 -3.51 7.74 -12.08
CA GLY A 368 -4.88 7.30 -11.78
C GLY A 368 -5.19 5.90 -12.29
N ALA A 369 -4.68 5.53 -13.48
CA ALA A 369 -4.83 4.18 -14.02
C ALA A 369 -4.09 3.11 -13.18
N TRP A 370 -3.02 3.48 -12.47
CA TRP A 370 -2.37 2.58 -11.51
C TRP A 370 -3.32 2.18 -10.38
N PHE A 371 -4.13 3.11 -9.87
CA PHE A 371 -5.15 2.79 -8.87
C PHE A 371 -6.25 1.86 -9.40
N LEU A 372 -6.59 1.92 -10.69
CA LEU A 372 -7.50 0.96 -11.32
C LEU A 372 -6.91 -0.46 -11.38
N ILE A 373 -5.59 -0.58 -11.59
CA ILE A 373 -4.88 -1.86 -11.54
C ILE A 373 -4.86 -2.42 -10.12
N ILE A 374 -4.69 -1.55 -9.12
CA ILE A 374 -4.80 -1.91 -7.71
C ILE A 374 -6.22 -2.41 -7.40
N PHE A 375 -7.24 -1.71 -7.89
CA PHE A 375 -8.65 -2.09 -7.77
C PHE A 375 -8.92 -3.48 -8.37
N SER A 376 -8.54 -3.71 -9.64
CA SER A 376 -8.75 -5.01 -10.31
C SER A 376 -7.96 -6.14 -9.64
N GLY A 377 -6.72 -5.86 -9.23
CA GLY A 377 -5.89 -6.82 -8.50
C GLY A 377 -6.49 -7.23 -7.16
N SER A 378 -7.13 -6.30 -6.45
CA SER A 378 -7.77 -6.57 -5.15
C SER A 378 -9.06 -7.38 -5.30
N LEU A 379 -9.86 -7.12 -6.34
CA LEU A 379 -11.01 -7.97 -6.67
C LEU A 379 -10.57 -9.38 -7.07
N SER A 380 -9.52 -9.47 -7.89
CA SER A 380 -8.95 -10.76 -8.30
C SER A 380 -8.39 -11.53 -7.10
N ALA A 381 -7.75 -10.85 -6.15
CA ALA A 381 -7.30 -11.46 -4.90
C ALA A 381 -8.47 -12.02 -4.07
N GLY A 382 -9.60 -11.30 -3.98
CA GLY A 382 -10.79 -11.81 -3.31
C GLY A 382 -11.34 -13.07 -4.00
N ALA A 383 -11.38 -13.08 -5.33
CA ALA A 383 -11.81 -14.23 -6.12
C ALA A 383 -10.88 -15.44 -5.95
N VAL A 384 -9.56 -15.25 -6.02
CA VAL A 384 -8.57 -16.32 -5.78
C VAL A 384 -8.66 -16.82 -4.34
N GLY A 385 -8.80 -15.92 -3.36
CA GLY A 385 -8.96 -16.26 -1.95
C GLY A 385 -10.19 -17.13 -1.67
N SER A 386 -11.24 -17.01 -2.49
CA SER A 386 -12.45 -17.85 -2.38
C SER A 386 -12.22 -19.33 -2.69
N LEU A 387 -11.10 -19.66 -3.33
CA LEU A 387 -10.71 -21.05 -3.63
C LEU A 387 -10.02 -21.75 -2.44
N TRP A 388 -9.68 -21.01 -1.38
CA TRP A 388 -8.99 -21.54 -0.21
C TRP A 388 -9.71 -22.72 0.44
N SER A 389 -11.04 -22.63 0.60
CA SER A 389 -11.83 -23.72 1.18
C SER A 389 -12.09 -24.89 0.21
N ARG A 390 -11.65 -24.80 -1.05
CA ARG A 390 -11.87 -25.82 -2.09
C ARG A 390 -10.61 -26.62 -2.43
N LEU A 391 -9.44 -26.12 -2.02
CA LEU A 391 -8.14 -26.70 -2.33
C LEU A 391 -7.43 -27.08 -1.04
N GLY A 392 -6.53 -28.07 -1.11
CA GLY A 392 -5.59 -28.30 0.00
C GLY A 392 -4.67 -27.10 0.19
N HIS A 393 -4.21 -26.84 1.43
CA HIS A 393 -3.36 -25.67 1.72
C HIS A 393 -2.08 -25.62 0.86
N SER A 394 -1.43 -26.78 0.64
CA SER A 394 -0.26 -26.87 -0.24
C SER A 394 -0.62 -26.55 -1.70
N GLU A 395 -1.69 -27.13 -2.23
CA GLU A 395 -2.18 -26.88 -3.59
C GLU A 395 -2.54 -25.41 -3.81
N PHE A 396 -3.16 -24.77 -2.80
CA PHE A 396 -3.47 -23.36 -2.82
C PHE A 396 -2.20 -22.50 -2.89
N PHE A 397 -1.16 -22.82 -2.11
CA PHE A 397 0.12 -22.12 -2.20
C PHE A 397 0.83 -22.35 -3.53
N VAL A 398 0.73 -23.54 -4.13
CA VAL A 398 1.19 -23.79 -5.51
C VAL A 398 0.44 -22.91 -6.51
N LEU A 399 -0.89 -22.76 -6.37
CA LEU A 399 -1.68 -21.84 -7.20
C LEU A 399 -1.17 -20.40 -7.07
N LEU A 400 -0.92 -19.90 -5.86
CA LEU A 400 -0.38 -18.56 -5.65
C LEU A 400 1.02 -18.40 -6.28
N ALA A 401 1.87 -19.42 -6.15
CA ALA A 401 3.17 -19.43 -6.80
C ALA A 401 3.06 -19.42 -8.33
N ALA A 402 2.10 -20.15 -8.90
CA ALA A 402 1.83 -20.19 -10.33
C ALA A 402 1.33 -18.84 -10.86
N LEU A 403 0.45 -18.15 -10.11
CA LEU A 403 0.00 -16.79 -10.44
C LEU A 403 1.17 -15.80 -10.43
N ALA A 404 2.02 -15.84 -9.41
CA ALA A 404 3.20 -14.99 -9.34
C ALA A 404 4.21 -15.29 -10.47
N ALA A 405 4.42 -16.58 -10.81
CA ALA A 405 5.25 -16.98 -11.94
C ALA A 405 4.66 -16.55 -13.30
N LEU A 406 3.34 -16.63 -13.46
CA LEU A 406 2.64 -16.14 -14.64
C LEU A 406 2.82 -14.63 -14.80
N ALA A 407 2.69 -13.86 -13.71
CA ALA A 407 2.96 -12.43 -13.74
C ALA A 407 4.41 -12.13 -14.15
N ALA A 408 5.39 -12.89 -13.64
CA ALA A 408 6.78 -12.78 -14.04
C ALA A 408 6.98 -13.04 -15.55
N LEU A 409 6.37 -14.11 -16.07
CA LEU A 409 6.40 -14.44 -17.50
C LEU A 409 5.81 -13.32 -18.35
N LEU A 410 4.63 -12.81 -17.97
CA LEU A 410 3.97 -11.70 -18.67
C LEU A 410 4.87 -10.45 -18.70
N LEU A 411 5.53 -10.11 -17.59
CA LEU A 411 6.46 -8.99 -17.51
C LEU A 411 7.70 -9.20 -18.38
N GLN A 412 8.26 -10.41 -18.42
CA GLN A 412 9.39 -10.75 -19.28
C GLN A 412 9.04 -10.63 -20.77
N LEU A 413 7.85 -11.09 -21.17
CA LEU A 413 7.36 -10.97 -22.55
C LEU A 413 7.18 -9.50 -22.98
N LEU A 414 6.95 -8.59 -22.04
CA LEU A 414 6.83 -7.15 -22.30
C LEU A 414 8.19 -6.45 -22.35
N ASN A 415 9.26 -7.08 -21.85
CA ASN A 415 10.57 -6.45 -21.75
C ASN A 415 11.12 -5.98 -23.10
N SER A 416 10.98 -6.78 -24.16
CA SER A 416 11.43 -6.41 -25.51
C SER A 416 10.66 -5.21 -26.09
N LYS A 417 9.46 -4.92 -25.56
CA LYS A 417 8.59 -3.83 -26.02
C LYS A 417 8.78 -2.53 -25.25
N ILE A 418 9.43 -2.58 -24.08
CA ILE A 418 9.66 -1.45 -23.17
C ILE A 418 11.01 -0.76 -23.40
N SER A 419 11.93 -1.39 -24.14
CA SER A 419 13.19 -0.74 -24.52
C SER A 419 12.96 0.53 -25.35
N PRO A 420 13.72 1.61 -25.08
CA PRO A 420 13.58 2.87 -25.79
C PRO A 420 14.06 2.68 -27.23
N SER A 421 13.13 2.60 -28.17
CA SER A 421 13.42 2.94 -29.56
C SER A 421 13.48 4.47 -29.64
N GLY A 422 14.57 5.07 -29.13
CA GLY A 422 14.66 6.53 -28.95
C GLY A 422 16.07 7.12 -28.83
N GLU A 423 17.15 6.35 -28.97
CA GLU A 423 18.53 6.88 -29.06
C GLU A 423 19.18 6.53 -30.40
N SER A 424 18.44 6.70 -31.49
CA SER A 424 19.02 6.72 -32.84
C SER A 424 18.42 7.88 -33.64
N ASN A 425 18.90 9.11 -33.37
CA ASN A 425 18.93 10.25 -34.31
C ASN A 425 19.09 11.58 -33.54
N VAL A 426 20.21 11.78 -32.83
CA VAL A 426 20.77 13.12 -32.59
C VAL A 426 22.30 13.01 -32.59
N GLU A 427 22.86 12.69 -33.75
CA GLU A 427 24.25 13.04 -34.07
C GLU A 427 24.37 13.12 -35.59
N LYS A 428 24.03 14.30 -36.11
CA LYS A 428 24.64 14.93 -37.28
C LYS A 428 24.67 16.42 -37.07
#